data_AF-A0A2V5N144-F1
#
_entry.id   AF-A0A2V5N144-F1
#
_cell.length_a   1.000
_cell.length_b   1.000
_cell.length_c   1.000
_cell.angle_alpha   90.00
_cell.angle_beta   90.00
_cell.angle_gamma   90.00
#
_symmetry.space_group_name_H-M   'P 1'
#
loop_
_entity.id
_entity.type
_entity.pdbx_description
1 polymer ?
#
loop_
_entity_poly.entity_id
_entity_poly.type
_entity_poly.pdbx_seq_one_letter_code
_entity_poly.pdbx_strand_id
1 'polypeptide(L)'
;MREEFEKLVAAGKLSKQHVEALVNLTTSGYCFHRSWGFGKITTVDTVFARFTIDFSNKAGHTMDLSFAADSLKPIGKEHILARKAADLEGLRQMAALQHLDLIKLVLQSYGGKATIDQIQQVLVPDVITDDWKKWWEVAKREMKKDGHFLIPAKKSDPIVYQKEEISLQDRLLGEFRAAKGLKAKIAVAQEVLKNLSDVKDRQAAASEIVSALDADINSHQRNLPALALEAIFLRDEIRASTELPGSEGELAAKDLWAQEPRLGPLLDQIPAAKHKRVLQSFKEANPEHWHEVLLNTLNTMPAKLCGECATLLIQEGKLEAFKETLARFINQHQASSELLLWLAKERSDTFADILGPEVFRAMLTAMERDQFNEKKWKRLRDFILDDQELLVELIGSARAAAFAVFR
;
A
#
# COMPACT_ATOMS: atom_id res chain seq x y z
N MET A 1 -52.18 6.69 -13.11
CA MET A 1 -51.71 7.24 -11.81
C MET A 1 -51.77 8.76 -11.74
N ARG A 2 -51.19 9.52 -12.68
CA ARG A 2 -51.28 11.00 -12.66
C ARG A 2 -52.72 11.52 -12.56
N GLU A 3 -53.60 11.03 -13.44
CA GLU A 3 -55.02 11.42 -13.46
C GLU A 3 -55.73 11.17 -12.12
N GLU A 4 -55.37 10.08 -11.42
CA GLU A 4 -55.95 9.76 -10.11
C GLU A 4 -55.52 10.77 -9.03
N PHE A 5 -54.27 11.23 -9.05
CA PHE A 5 -53.82 12.30 -8.16
C PHE A 5 -54.45 13.65 -8.51
N GLU A 6 -54.67 13.95 -9.79
CA GLU A 6 -55.35 15.18 -10.22
C GLU A 6 -56.83 15.19 -9.79
N LYS A 7 -57.53 14.05 -9.81
CA LYS A 7 -58.87 13.92 -9.23
C LYS A 7 -58.88 14.23 -7.73
N LEU A 8 -57.85 13.79 -6.99
CA LEU A 8 -57.71 14.10 -5.56
C LEU A 8 -57.42 15.58 -5.30
N VAL A 9 -56.71 16.25 -6.20
CA VAL A 9 -56.54 17.71 -6.16
C VAL A 9 -57.88 18.41 -6.40
N ALA A 10 -58.64 17.99 -7.41
CA ALA A 10 -59.97 18.55 -7.69
C ALA A 10 -60.95 18.33 -6.51
N ALA A 11 -60.80 17.23 -5.78
CA ALA A 11 -61.56 16.93 -4.57
C ALA A 11 -61.05 17.66 -3.30
N GLY A 12 -60.03 18.52 -3.41
CA GLY A 12 -59.45 19.27 -2.29
C GLY A 12 -58.65 18.44 -1.28
N LYS A 13 -58.36 17.17 -1.60
CA LYS A 13 -57.63 16.23 -0.71
C LYS A 13 -56.10 16.30 -0.89
N LEU A 14 -55.61 16.88 -1.99
CA LEU A 14 -54.19 17.05 -2.29
C LEU A 14 -53.90 18.43 -2.86
N SER A 15 -52.68 18.92 -2.68
CA SER A 15 -52.19 20.12 -3.36
C SER A 15 -51.64 19.78 -4.75
N LYS A 16 -51.86 20.66 -5.74
CA LYS A 16 -51.33 20.50 -7.11
C LYS A 16 -49.81 20.31 -7.12
N GLN A 17 -49.08 20.92 -6.18
CA GLN A 17 -47.63 20.79 -6.08
C GLN A 17 -47.16 19.37 -5.74
N HIS A 18 -47.99 18.54 -5.10
CA HIS A 18 -47.63 17.17 -4.68
C HIS A 18 -47.75 16.15 -5.83
N VAL A 19 -48.49 16.48 -6.90
CA VAL A 19 -48.81 15.52 -7.97
C VAL A 19 -47.55 14.95 -8.63
N GLU A 20 -46.58 15.79 -8.96
CA GLU A 20 -45.36 15.35 -9.64
C GLU A 20 -44.52 14.42 -8.75
N ALA A 21 -44.34 14.78 -7.47
CA ALA A 21 -43.63 13.95 -6.51
C ALA A 21 -44.28 12.57 -6.34
N LEU A 22 -45.62 12.52 -6.23
CA LEU A 22 -46.37 11.28 -6.08
C LEU A 22 -46.34 10.42 -7.35
N VAL A 23 -46.38 11.02 -8.53
CA VAL A 23 -46.17 10.32 -9.80
C VAL A 23 -44.77 9.70 -9.85
N ASN A 24 -43.73 10.44 -9.44
CA ASN A 24 -42.36 9.93 -9.42
C ASN A 24 -42.18 8.79 -8.40
N LEU A 25 -42.76 8.91 -7.21
CA LEU A 25 -42.76 7.86 -6.18
C LEU A 25 -43.47 6.60 -6.68
N THR A 26 -44.64 6.73 -7.29
CA THR A 26 -45.40 5.57 -7.81
C THR A 26 -44.77 4.92 -9.03
N THR A 27 -44.20 5.72 -9.94
CA THR A 27 -43.52 5.19 -11.13
C THR A 27 -42.24 4.44 -10.75
N SER A 28 -41.50 4.96 -9.76
CA SER A 28 -40.27 4.34 -9.29
C SER A 28 -40.54 3.09 -8.44
N GLY A 29 -41.57 3.13 -7.58
CA GLY A 29 -41.97 2.03 -6.70
C GLY A 29 -41.13 1.88 -5.43
N TYR A 30 -40.09 2.71 -5.27
CA TYR A 30 -39.18 2.71 -4.13
C TYR A 30 -38.92 4.13 -3.66
N CYS A 31 -38.61 4.28 -2.38
CA CYS A 31 -38.36 5.58 -1.78
C CYS A 31 -37.30 5.53 -0.68
N PHE A 32 -36.79 6.70 -0.32
CA PHE A 32 -35.95 6.91 0.85
C PHE A 32 -36.62 7.92 1.79
N HIS A 33 -36.74 7.55 3.05
CA HIS A 33 -37.12 8.44 4.14
C HIS A 33 -35.92 8.73 5.05
N ARG A 34 -35.77 9.96 5.53
CA ARG A 34 -34.63 10.36 6.38
C ARG A 34 -34.49 9.52 7.66
N SER A 35 -35.62 9.16 8.29
CA SER A 35 -35.62 8.44 9.57
C SER A 35 -35.85 6.93 9.44
N TRP A 36 -36.46 6.47 8.34
CA TRP A 36 -36.84 5.06 8.15
C TRP A 36 -36.02 4.36 7.07
N GLY A 37 -35.19 5.10 6.34
CA GLY A 37 -34.32 4.56 5.31
C GLY A 37 -35.07 4.18 4.04
N PHE A 38 -34.58 3.14 3.38
CA PHE A 38 -35.15 2.61 2.14
C PHE A 38 -36.52 1.98 2.39
N GLY A 39 -37.45 2.20 1.46
CA GLY A 39 -38.77 1.61 1.49
C GLY A 39 -39.28 1.21 0.10
N LYS A 40 -40.06 0.12 0.06
CA LYS A 40 -40.78 -0.35 -1.14
C LYS A 40 -42.25 0.03 -1.02
N ILE A 41 -42.77 0.77 -1.99
CA ILE A 41 -44.18 1.13 -2.03
C ILE A 41 -44.97 -0.09 -2.51
N THR A 42 -45.82 -0.64 -1.65
CA THR A 42 -46.61 -1.84 -1.94
C THR A 42 -48.02 -1.52 -2.41
N THR A 43 -48.60 -0.41 -1.95
CA THR A 43 -49.96 -0.03 -2.30
C THR A 43 -50.14 1.49 -2.34
N VAL A 44 -50.94 1.93 -3.31
CA VAL A 44 -51.40 3.31 -3.44
C VAL A 44 -52.91 3.33 -3.29
N ASP A 45 -53.38 3.83 -2.16
CA ASP A 45 -54.80 3.95 -1.85
C ASP A 45 -55.29 5.36 -2.16
N THR A 46 -55.96 5.52 -3.30
CA THR A 46 -56.51 6.81 -3.73
C THR A 46 -57.82 7.14 -3.02
N VAL A 47 -58.50 6.17 -2.40
CA VAL A 47 -59.76 6.39 -1.67
C VAL A 47 -59.46 7.10 -0.34
N PHE A 48 -58.49 6.56 0.41
CA PHE A 48 -58.04 7.10 1.70
C PHE A 48 -56.85 8.06 1.58
N ALA A 49 -56.37 8.30 0.36
CA ALA A 49 -55.22 9.15 0.06
C ALA A 49 -53.95 8.76 0.84
N ARG A 50 -53.57 7.47 0.78
CA ARG A 50 -52.41 6.93 1.51
C ARG A 50 -51.51 6.03 0.67
N PHE A 51 -50.23 5.97 1.02
CA PHE A 51 -49.33 4.88 0.65
C PHE A 51 -49.26 3.83 1.76
N THR A 52 -49.04 2.58 1.36
CA THR A 52 -48.49 1.53 2.23
C THR A 52 -47.07 1.23 1.75
N ILE A 53 -46.10 1.28 2.67
CA ILE A 53 -44.68 1.20 2.37
C ILE A 53 -44.02 0.21 3.32
N ASP A 54 -43.23 -0.71 2.76
CA ASP A 54 -42.35 -1.59 3.52
C ASP A 54 -40.98 -0.94 3.67
N PHE A 55 -40.74 -0.29 4.81
CA PHE A 55 -39.41 0.19 5.18
C PHE A 55 -38.57 -0.93 5.77
N SER A 56 -37.24 -0.85 5.63
CA SER A 56 -36.31 -1.87 6.15
C SER A 56 -36.49 -2.19 7.65
N ASN A 57 -36.95 -1.22 8.44
CA ASN A 57 -37.20 -1.39 9.88
C ASN A 57 -38.70 -1.41 10.26
N LYS A 58 -39.60 -1.26 9.30
CA LYS A 58 -41.05 -1.13 9.55
C LYS A 58 -41.87 -1.48 8.30
N ALA A 59 -42.25 -2.75 8.19
CA ALA A 59 -43.13 -3.24 7.14
C ALA A 59 -44.58 -2.74 7.32
N GLY A 60 -45.30 -2.58 6.21
CA GLY A 60 -46.73 -2.20 6.18
C GLY A 60 -47.02 -0.79 6.70
N HIS A 61 -46.05 0.13 6.69
CA HIS A 61 -46.27 1.46 7.23
C HIS A 61 -47.17 2.28 6.31
N THR A 62 -48.34 2.69 6.83
CA THR A 62 -49.27 3.56 6.12
C THR A 62 -48.93 5.04 6.33
N MET A 63 -48.94 5.82 5.27
CA MET A 63 -48.60 7.25 5.27
C MET A 63 -49.55 8.04 4.36
N ASP A 64 -49.95 9.26 4.78
CA ASP A 64 -50.74 10.17 3.94
C ASP A 64 -49.96 10.61 2.68
N LEU A 65 -50.65 10.73 1.54
CA LEU A 65 -50.03 11.08 0.26
C LEU A 65 -49.38 12.48 0.26
N SER A 66 -49.92 13.47 0.97
CA SER A 66 -49.29 14.79 1.07
C SER A 66 -47.99 14.70 1.85
N PHE A 67 -48.01 14.03 3.01
CA PHE A 67 -46.79 13.85 3.81
C PHE A 67 -45.75 13.00 3.07
N ALA A 68 -46.17 12.00 2.30
CA ALA A 68 -45.29 11.20 1.47
C ALA A 68 -44.62 12.06 0.37
N ALA A 69 -45.36 12.95 -0.28
CA ALA A 69 -44.82 13.86 -1.29
C ALA A 69 -43.74 14.78 -0.72
N ASP A 70 -43.90 15.23 0.52
CA ASP A 70 -42.98 16.17 1.17
C ASP A 70 -41.76 15.48 1.82
N SER A 71 -41.92 14.25 2.31
CA SER A 71 -40.91 13.58 3.15
C SER A 71 -40.10 12.49 2.44
N LEU A 72 -40.59 11.95 1.33
CA LEU A 72 -39.96 10.82 0.63
C LEU A 72 -39.19 11.29 -0.61
N LYS A 73 -37.98 10.74 -0.77
CA LYS A 73 -37.22 10.86 -2.02
C LYS A 73 -37.47 9.62 -2.89
N PRO A 74 -37.90 9.76 -4.15
CA PRO A 74 -38.06 8.61 -5.04
C PRO A 74 -36.71 7.94 -5.33
N ILE A 75 -36.69 6.62 -5.37
CA ILE A 75 -35.52 5.81 -5.73
C ILE A 75 -35.84 5.05 -7.01
N GLY A 76 -35.07 5.30 -8.07
CA GLY A 76 -35.22 4.58 -9.35
C GLY A 76 -34.95 3.07 -9.22
N LYS A 77 -35.55 2.27 -10.10
CA LYS A 77 -35.43 0.80 -10.10
C LYS A 77 -33.99 0.29 -10.27
N GLU A 78 -33.17 1.06 -10.99
CA GLU A 78 -31.73 0.76 -11.19
C GLU A 78 -30.85 1.26 -10.04
N HIS A 79 -31.40 1.86 -9.00
CA HIS A 79 -30.60 2.21 -7.83
C HIS A 79 -30.21 0.94 -7.06
N ILE A 80 -28.99 0.87 -6.54
CA ILE A 80 -28.45 -0.31 -5.84
C ILE A 80 -29.38 -0.83 -4.73
N LEU A 81 -29.94 0.06 -3.91
CA LEU A 81 -30.91 -0.32 -2.87
C LEU A 81 -32.20 -0.96 -3.42
N ALA A 82 -32.71 -0.47 -4.56
CA ALA A 82 -33.87 -1.05 -5.23
C ALA A 82 -33.54 -2.41 -5.83
N ARG A 83 -32.36 -2.54 -6.46
CA ARG A 83 -31.85 -3.82 -6.98
C ARG A 83 -31.66 -4.85 -5.86
N LYS A 84 -31.13 -4.46 -4.69
CA LYS A 84 -31.01 -5.35 -3.51
C LYS A 84 -32.36 -5.91 -3.05
N ALA A 85 -33.41 -5.09 -3.09
CA ALA A 85 -34.75 -5.51 -2.68
C ALA A 85 -35.48 -6.36 -3.74
N ALA A 86 -35.14 -6.18 -5.02
CA ALA A 86 -35.81 -6.86 -6.13
C ALA A 86 -35.09 -8.14 -6.60
N ASP A 87 -33.76 -8.14 -6.59
CA ASP A 87 -32.89 -9.15 -7.20
C ASP A 87 -31.52 -9.19 -6.49
N LEU A 88 -31.50 -9.74 -5.28
CA LEU A 88 -30.27 -9.89 -4.51
C LEU A 88 -29.31 -10.90 -5.14
N GLU A 89 -29.85 -11.99 -5.70
CA GLU A 89 -29.04 -13.06 -6.27
C GLU A 89 -28.33 -12.60 -7.55
N GLY A 90 -29.00 -11.82 -8.41
CA GLY A 90 -28.36 -11.20 -9.57
C GLY A 90 -27.24 -10.22 -9.18
N LEU A 91 -27.38 -9.49 -8.06
CA LEU A 91 -26.29 -8.66 -7.55
C LEU A 91 -25.11 -9.49 -7.03
N ARG A 92 -25.35 -10.64 -6.40
CA ARG A 92 -24.29 -11.56 -5.97
C ARG A 92 -23.54 -12.15 -7.17
N GLN A 93 -24.26 -12.52 -8.22
CA GLN A 93 -23.64 -12.96 -9.47
C GLN A 93 -22.80 -11.85 -10.11
N MET A 94 -23.32 -10.61 -10.14
CA MET A 94 -22.58 -9.45 -10.63
C MET A 94 -21.33 -9.18 -9.79
N ALA A 95 -21.41 -9.34 -8.46
CA ALA A 95 -20.25 -9.22 -7.59
C ALA A 95 -19.17 -10.28 -7.88
N ALA A 96 -19.55 -11.48 -8.30
CA ALA A 96 -18.60 -12.55 -8.59
C ALA A 96 -17.94 -12.42 -9.98
N LEU A 97 -18.65 -11.87 -10.97
CA LEU A 97 -18.24 -11.93 -12.39
C LEU A 97 -18.02 -10.56 -13.04
N GLN A 98 -18.59 -9.49 -12.50
CA GLN A 98 -18.69 -8.18 -13.15
C GLN A 98 -18.43 -7.04 -12.15
N HIS A 99 -17.23 -7.00 -11.56
CA HIS A 99 -16.88 -6.03 -10.51
C HIS A 99 -17.10 -4.57 -10.95
N LEU A 100 -16.71 -4.23 -12.19
CA LEU A 100 -16.83 -2.87 -12.73
C LEU A 100 -18.29 -2.44 -12.88
N ASP A 101 -19.15 -3.32 -13.39
CA ASP A 101 -20.58 -3.02 -13.54
C ASP A 101 -21.25 -2.80 -12.17
N LEU A 102 -20.90 -3.63 -11.17
CA LEU A 102 -21.42 -3.47 -9.81
C LEU A 102 -20.96 -2.15 -9.19
N ILE A 103 -19.68 -1.79 -9.31
CA ILE A 103 -19.19 -0.52 -8.77
C ILE A 103 -19.83 0.65 -9.52
N LYS A 104 -19.91 0.60 -10.85
CA LYS A 104 -20.60 1.62 -11.66
C LYS A 104 -22.04 1.81 -11.22
N LEU A 105 -22.78 0.72 -10.97
CA LEU A 105 -24.15 0.76 -10.45
C LEU A 105 -24.24 1.51 -9.12
N VAL A 106 -23.32 1.21 -8.18
CA VAL A 106 -23.24 1.91 -6.89
C VAL A 106 -22.93 3.39 -7.11
N LEU A 107 -21.91 3.72 -7.89
CA LEU A 107 -21.53 5.12 -8.14
C LEU A 107 -22.67 5.92 -8.77
N GLN A 108 -23.36 5.36 -9.78
CA GLN A 108 -24.51 6.01 -10.42
C GLN A 108 -25.67 6.22 -9.44
N SER A 109 -25.89 5.27 -8.53
CA SER A 109 -26.90 5.39 -7.46
C SER A 109 -26.65 6.58 -6.54
N TYR A 110 -25.38 6.96 -6.34
CA TYR A 110 -24.96 8.09 -5.49
C TYR A 110 -24.52 9.33 -6.29
N GLY A 111 -25.06 9.51 -7.50
CA GLY A 111 -24.81 10.72 -8.30
C GLY A 111 -23.45 10.73 -9.01
N GLY A 112 -22.95 9.55 -9.38
CA GLY A 112 -21.71 9.35 -10.13
C GLY A 112 -20.45 9.24 -9.25
N LYS A 113 -20.58 9.27 -7.93
CA LYS A 113 -19.44 9.20 -7.01
C LYS A 113 -19.80 8.57 -5.65
N ALA A 114 -18.86 7.85 -5.05
CA ALA A 114 -18.99 7.30 -3.70
C ALA A 114 -17.63 7.05 -3.07
N THR A 115 -17.53 7.13 -1.74
CA THR A 115 -16.31 6.72 -1.02
C THR A 115 -16.22 5.19 -0.91
N ILE A 116 -15.02 4.67 -0.65
CA ILE A 116 -14.82 3.22 -0.45
C ILE A 116 -15.70 2.70 0.68
N ASP A 117 -15.80 3.46 1.78
CA ASP A 117 -16.63 3.10 2.93
C ASP A 117 -18.12 3.05 2.57
N GLN A 118 -18.61 3.98 1.73
CA GLN A 118 -19.99 3.97 1.25
C GLN A 118 -20.27 2.74 0.36
N ILE A 119 -19.35 2.42 -0.55
CA ILE A 119 -19.48 1.24 -1.41
C ILE A 119 -19.52 -0.03 -0.54
N GLN A 120 -18.60 -0.14 0.43
CA GLN A 120 -18.54 -1.27 1.34
C GLN A 120 -19.83 -1.40 2.15
N GLN A 121 -20.32 -0.31 2.74
CA GLN A 121 -21.53 -0.32 3.56
C GLN A 121 -22.77 -0.77 2.79
N VAL A 122 -22.84 -0.46 1.50
CA VAL A 122 -23.99 -0.79 0.65
C VAL A 122 -23.94 -2.26 0.19
N LEU A 123 -22.76 -2.78 -0.10
CA LEU A 123 -22.58 -4.13 -0.65
C LEU A 123 -22.41 -5.21 0.42
N VAL A 124 -21.80 -4.90 1.56
CA VAL A 124 -21.51 -5.87 2.64
C VAL A 124 -22.57 -5.76 3.74
N PRO A 125 -23.06 -6.88 4.31
CA PRO A 125 -22.72 -8.27 3.99
C PRO A 125 -23.62 -8.91 2.92
N ASP A 126 -24.65 -8.20 2.45
CA ASP A 126 -25.75 -8.84 1.70
C ASP A 126 -25.32 -9.34 0.30
N VAL A 127 -24.58 -8.49 -0.44
CA VAL A 127 -24.15 -8.73 -1.83
C VAL A 127 -22.77 -9.37 -1.86
N ILE A 128 -21.84 -8.87 -1.03
CA ILE A 128 -20.51 -9.44 -0.86
C ILE A 128 -20.45 -10.08 0.52
N THR A 129 -20.50 -11.41 0.54
CA THR A 129 -20.39 -12.24 1.75
C THR A 129 -18.96 -12.68 2.04
N ASP A 130 -18.09 -12.63 1.04
CA ASP A 130 -16.69 -13.07 1.11
C ASP A 130 -15.76 -11.98 1.67
N ASP A 131 -14.45 -12.24 1.67
CA ASP A 131 -13.43 -11.27 2.09
C ASP A 131 -13.45 -10.02 1.21
N TRP A 132 -14.09 -8.97 1.72
CA TRP A 132 -14.15 -7.65 1.12
C TRP A 132 -12.77 -7.10 0.73
N LYS A 133 -11.72 -7.32 1.54
CA LYS A 133 -10.38 -6.79 1.22
C LYS A 133 -9.84 -7.45 -0.03
N LYS A 134 -9.98 -8.76 -0.15
CA LYS A 134 -9.53 -9.52 -1.32
C LYS A 134 -10.33 -9.14 -2.56
N TRP A 135 -11.66 -9.06 -2.44
CA TRP A 135 -12.56 -8.64 -3.52
C TRP A 135 -12.23 -7.24 -4.02
N TRP A 136 -12.05 -6.29 -3.08
CA TRP A 136 -11.75 -4.90 -3.40
C TRP A 136 -10.42 -4.71 -4.13
N GLU A 137 -9.37 -5.45 -3.76
CA GLU A 137 -8.08 -5.37 -4.47
C GLU A 137 -8.15 -5.93 -5.91
N VAL A 138 -9.07 -6.85 -6.20
CA VAL A 138 -9.35 -7.27 -7.59
C VAL A 138 -10.07 -6.16 -8.34
N ALA A 139 -11.20 -5.70 -7.83
CA ALA A 139 -12.01 -4.66 -8.48
C ALA A 139 -11.24 -3.35 -8.69
N LYS A 140 -10.39 -2.96 -7.72
CA LYS A 140 -9.51 -1.79 -7.82
C LYS A 140 -8.50 -1.90 -8.94
N ARG A 141 -7.94 -3.10 -9.20
CA ARG A 141 -7.02 -3.33 -10.32
C ARG A 141 -7.74 -3.24 -11.66
N GLU A 142 -8.95 -3.78 -11.75
CA GLU A 142 -9.78 -3.67 -12.95
C GLU A 142 -10.15 -2.21 -13.23
N MET A 143 -10.60 -1.45 -12.23
CA MET A 143 -10.97 -0.04 -12.37
C MET A 143 -9.80 0.83 -12.85
N LYS A 144 -8.57 0.55 -12.39
CA LYS A 144 -7.36 1.26 -12.83
C LYS A 144 -7.06 1.09 -14.33
N LYS A 145 -7.53 0.00 -14.95
CA LYS A 145 -7.32 -0.33 -16.36
C LYS A 145 -8.46 0.14 -17.27
N ASP A 146 -9.67 0.23 -16.73
CA ASP A 146 -10.88 0.58 -17.48
C ASP A 146 -10.93 2.04 -17.98
N GLY A 147 -10.29 2.96 -17.25
CA GLY A 147 -10.19 4.37 -17.65
C GLY A 147 -11.40 5.25 -17.37
N HIS A 148 -12.58 4.70 -17.04
CA HIS A 148 -13.76 5.50 -16.63
C HIS A 148 -13.80 5.82 -15.14
N PHE A 149 -13.02 5.11 -14.33
CA PHE A 149 -13.02 5.25 -12.87
C PHE A 149 -11.83 6.08 -12.41
N LEU A 150 -12.12 7.24 -11.83
CA LEU A 150 -11.11 8.02 -11.10
C LEU A 150 -11.00 7.52 -9.67
N ILE A 151 -9.91 6.82 -9.38
CA ILE A 151 -9.60 6.34 -8.04
C ILE A 151 -8.74 7.39 -7.32
N PRO A 152 -9.20 7.96 -6.21
CA PRO A 152 -8.41 8.94 -5.47
C PRO A 152 -7.25 8.29 -4.72
N ALA A 153 -6.20 9.08 -4.47
CA ALA A 153 -5.06 8.65 -3.66
C ALA A 153 -5.43 8.44 -2.18
N LYS A 154 -6.38 9.22 -1.65
CA LYS A 154 -6.89 9.10 -0.29
C LYS A 154 -8.19 8.31 -0.28
N LYS A 155 -8.31 7.36 0.65
CA LYS A 155 -9.52 6.54 0.82
C LYS A 155 -10.75 7.34 1.26
N SER A 156 -10.54 8.50 1.89
CA SER A 156 -11.60 9.42 2.32
C SER A 156 -12.28 10.13 1.15
N ASP A 157 -11.58 10.25 0.02
CA ASP A 157 -12.06 10.98 -1.13
C ASP A 157 -12.90 10.02 -1.99
N PRO A 158 -13.90 10.53 -2.74
CA PRO A 158 -14.80 9.67 -3.49
C PRO A 158 -14.15 9.16 -4.78
N ILE A 159 -14.47 7.92 -5.13
CA ILE A 159 -14.28 7.40 -6.49
C ILE A 159 -15.32 8.05 -7.38
N VAL A 160 -14.93 8.48 -8.57
CA VAL A 160 -15.81 9.16 -9.53
C VAL A 160 -15.87 8.35 -10.81
N TYR A 161 -17.08 8.10 -11.30
CA TYR A 161 -17.32 7.52 -12.63
C TYR A 161 -17.49 8.63 -13.66
N GLN A 162 -16.80 8.52 -14.78
CA GLN A 162 -16.94 9.41 -15.93
C GLN A 162 -17.41 8.65 -17.16
N LYS A 163 -18.09 9.35 -18.07
CA LYS A 163 -18.54 8.74 -19.34
C LYS A 163 -17.42 8.63 -20.36
N GLU A 164 -16.48 9.56 -20.33
CA GLU A 164 -15.32 9.57 -21.19
C GLU A 164 -14.20 8.78 -20.52
N GLU A 165 -13.56 7.90 -21.28
CA GLU A 165 -12.39 7.16 -20.84
C GLU A 165 -11.17 8.09 -20.79
N ILE A 166 -10.49 8.13 -19.65
CA ILE A 166 -9.15 8.70 -19.58
C ILE A 166 -8.16 7.58 -19.88
N SER A 167 -7.32 7.80 -20.89
CA SER A 167 -6.30 6.82 -21.24
C SER A 167 -5.37 6.55 -20.05
N LEU A 168 -4.86 5.32 -19.95
CA LEU A 168 -3.93 4.94 -18.88
C LEU A 168 -2.72 5.89 -18.82
N GLN A 169 -2.20 6.30 -19.97
CA GLN A 169 -1.11 7.27 -20.08
C GLN A 169 -1.47 8.62 -19.47
N ASP A 170 -2.60 9.21 -19.89
CA ASP A 170 -3.01 10.53 -19.40
C ASP A 170 -3.28 10.52 -17.90
N ARG A 171 -3.87 9.43 -17.40
CA ARG A 171 -4.09 9.23 -15.96
C ARG A 171 -2.76 9.19 -15.21
N LEU A 172 -1.83 8.35 -15.62
CA LEU A 172 -0.56 8.18 -14.91
C LEU A 172 0.33 9.43 -14.99
N LEU A 173 0.38 10.10 -16.14
CA LEU A 173 1.10 11.37 -16.28
C LEU A 173 0.41 12.49 -15.49
N GLY A 174 -0.92 12.51 -15.44
CA GLY A 174 -1.68 13.41 -14.57
C GLY A 174 -1.36 13.19 -13.09
N GLU A 175 -1.34 11.95 -12.62
CA GLU A 175 -0.91 11.58 -11.27
C GLU A 175 0.54 12.00 -10.99
N PHE A 176 1.44 11.82 -11.96
CA PHE A 176 2.85 12.18 -11.83
C PHE A 176 3.04 13.69 -11.69
N ARG A 177 2.35 14.48 -12.52
CA ARG A 177 2.35 15.96 -12.44
C ARG A 177 1.76 16.48 -11.14
N ALA A 178 0.73 15.80 -10.61
CA ALA A 178 0.09 16.16 -9.35
C ALA A 178 0.90 15.73 -8.10
N ALA A 179 1.85 14.80 -8.24
CA ALA A 179 2.64 14.27 -7.14
C ALA A 179 3.56 15.35 -6.54
N LYS A 180 3.43 15.56 -5.22
CA LYS A 180 4.21 16.56 -4.49
C LYS A 180 5.44 15.94 -3.84
N GLY A 181 6.62 16.37 -4.30
CA GLY A 181 7.92 15.95 -3.79
C GLY A 181 8.44 14.65 -4.40
N LEU A 182 9.76 14.44 -4.28
CA LEU A 182 10.49 13.36 -4.95
C LEU A 182 9.95 11.96 -4.59
N LYS A 183 9.65 11.71 -3.32
CA LYS A 183 9.12 10.41 -2.86
C LYS A 183 7.80 10.04 -3.53
N ALA A 184 6.88 11.00 -3.69
CA ALA A 184 5.59 10.75 -4.33
C ALA A 184 5.77 10.53 -5.84
N LYS A 185 6.62 11.32 -6.50
CA LYS A 185 6.95 11.16 -7.91
C LYS A 185 7.60 9.81 -8.21
N ILE A 186 8.56 9.35 -7.38
CA ILE A 186 9.15 8.01 -7.47
C ILE A 186 8.06 6.93 -7.43
N ALA A 187 7.07 7.06 -6.54
CA ALA A 187 6.01 6.07 -6.41
C ALA A 187 5.14 5.99 -7.67
N VAL A 188 4.79 7.14 -8.26
CA VAL A 188 4.00 7.18 -9.51
C VAL A 188 4.84 6.72 -10.71
N ALA A 189 6.10 7.14 -10.81
CA ALA A 189 7.00 6.71 -11.87
C ALA A 189 7.26 5.19 -11.85
N GLN A 190 7.29 4.56 -10.66
CA GLN A 190 7.30 3.09 -10.54
C GLN A 190 6.02 2.45 -11.08
N GLU A 191 4.86 3.06 -10.87
CA GLU A 191 3.60 2.58 -11.44
C GLU A 191 3.59 2.72 -12.97
N VAL A 192 4.14 3.82 -13.51
CA VAL A 192 4.32 4.00 -14.95
C VAL A 192 5.23 2.91 -15.51
N LEU A 193 6.39 2.67 -14.91
CA LEU A 193 7.33 1.63 -15.35
C LEU A 193 6.66 0.24 -15.39
N LYS A 194 5.85 -0.11 -14.38
CA LYS A 194 5.13 -1.39 -14.32
C LYS A 194 4.07 -1.54 -15.40
N ASN A 195 3.46 -0.45 -15.83
CA ASN A 195 2.38 -0.45 -16.84
C ASN A 195 2.86 0.09 -18.18
N LEU A 196 4.18 0.17 -18.40
CA LEU A 196 4.77 0.82 -19.55
C LEU A 196 4.34 0.16 -20.87
N SER A 197 4.08 -1.16 -20.89
CA SER A 197 3.56 -1.89 -22.05
C SER A 197 2.19 -1.38 -22.53
N ASP A 198 1.40 -0.84 -21.61
CA ASP A 198 0.02 -0.41 -21.84
C ASP A 198 -0.06 1.12 -22.06
N VAL A 199 1.08 1.82 -21.99
CA VAL A 199 1.21 3.24 -22.31
C VAL A 199 1.36 3.40 -23.83
N LYS A 200 0.54 4.26 -24.45
CA LYS A 200 0.49 4.43 -25.92
C LYS A 200 1.79 5.02 -26.47
N ASP A 201 2.22 6.16 -25.93
CA ASP A 201 3.47 6.83 -26.29
C ASP A 201 4.47 6.72 -25.13
N ARG A 202 5.16 5.58 -25.10
CA ARG A 202 6.12 5.21 -24.06
C ARG A 202 7.30 6.19 -24.01
N GLN A 203 7.75 6.68 -25.16
CA GLN A 203 8.92 7.56 -25.25
C GLN A 203 8.59 8.96 -24.74
N ALA A 204 7.44 9.53 -25.12
CA ALA A 204 7.02 10.83 -24.59
C ALA A 204 6.77 10.78 -23.08
N ALA A 205 6.07 9.75 -22.60
CA ALA A 205 5.81 9.57 -21.18
C ALA A 205 7.11 9.42 -20.37
N ALA A 206 8.03 8.59 -20.85
CA ALA A 206 9.32 8.40 -20.21
C ALA A 206 10.17 9.68 -20.24
N SER A 207 10.19 10.41 -21.36
CA SER A 207 10.93 11.68 -21.47
C SER A 207 10.45 12.72 -20.45
N GLU A 208 9.14 12.85 -20.25
CA GLU A 208 8.57 13.75 -19.25
C GLU A 208 9.00 13.36 -17.82
N ILE A 209 8.86 12.08 -17.48
CA ILE A 209 9.19 11.56 -16.15
C ILE A 209 10.68 11.70 -15.87
N VAL A 210 11.52 11.29 -16.81
CA VAL A 210 12.98 11.37 -16.72
C VAL A 210 13.42 12.80 -16.49
N SER A 211 12.94 13.75 -17.30
CA SER A 211 13.28 15.16 -17.16
C SER A 211 12.90 15.72 -15.78
N ALA A 212 11.72 15.37 -15.28
CA ALA A 212 11.28 15.79 -13.95
C ALA A 212 12.10 15.14 -12.82
N LEU A 213 12.47 13.85 -12.97
CA LEU A 213 13.33 13.17 -12.01
C LEU A 213 14.74 13.76 -12.00
N ASP A 214 15.32 14.09 -13.16
CA ASP A 214 16.64 14.73 -13.24
C ASP A 214 16.70 16.05 -12.48
N ALA A 215 15.66 16.89 -12.62
CA ALA A 215 15.54 18.13 -11.86
C ALA A 215 15.43 17.89 -10.35
N ASP A 216 14.65 16.90 -9.93
CA ASP A 216 14.50 16.56 -8.51
C ASP A 216 15.77 15.92 -7.93
N ILE A 217 16.48 15.06 -8.68
CA ILE A 217 17.75 14.46 -8.27
C ILE A 217 18.77 15.56 -8.01
N ASN A 218 18.91 16.50 -8.94
CA ASN A 218 19.87 17.61 -8.80
C ASN A 218 19.56 18.50 -7.58
N SER A 219 18.29 18.76 -7.29
CA SER A 219 17.89 19.58 -6.14
C SER A 219 17.98 18.85 -4.79
N HIS A 220 17.88 17.52 -4.76
CA HIS A 220 17.78 16.75 -3.51
C HIS A 220 19.01 15.89 -3.18
N GLN A 221 19.98 15.72 -4.08
CA GLN A 221 21.14 14.82 -3.90
C GLN A 221 21.87 14.98 -2.55
N ARG A 222 22.06 16.20 -2.05
CA ARG A 222 22.78 16.46 -0.78
C ARG A 222 21.93 16.24 0.46
N ASN A 223 20.65 16.63 0.39
CA ASN A 223 19.76 16.65 1.56
C ASN A 223 19.00 15.33 1.73
N LEU A 224 18.69 14.63 0.62
CA LEU A 224 17.95 13.37 0.59
C LEU A 224 18.66 12.34 -0.31
N PRO A 225 19.92 11.96 -0.03
CA PRO A 225 20.71 11.09 -0.90
C PRO A 225 20.07 9.72 -1.12
N ALA A 226 19.39 9.15 -0.12
CA ALA A 226 18.66 7.89 -0.27
C ALA A 226 17.57 7.97 -1.35
N LEU A 227 16.75 9.03 -1.33
CA LEU A 227 15.69 9.22 -2.32
C LEU A 227 16.26 9.61 -3.69
N ALA A 228 17.34 10.40 -3.74
CA ALA A 228 18.02 10.71 -4.99
C ALA A 228 18.59 9.45 -5.66
N LEU A 229 19.19 8.54 -4.89
CA LEU A 229 19.67 7.26 -5.40
C LEU A 229 18.54 6.38 -5.94
N GLU A 230 17.43 6.29 -5.20
CA GLU A 230 16.24 5.56 -5.68
C GLU A 230 15.67 6.16 -6.96
N ALA A 231 15.69 7.48 -7.11
CA ALA A 231 15.25 8.18 -8.31
C ALA A 231 16.18 7.91 -9.49
N ILE A 232 17.51 7.93 -9.29
CA ILE A 232 18.50 7.58 -10.31
C ILE A 232 18.25 6.17 -10.82
N PHE A 233 18.12 5.20 -9.92
CA PHE A 233 17.84 3.81 -10.30
C PHE A 233 16.55 3.64 -11.11
N LEU A 234 15.50 4.34 -10.71
CA LEU A 234 14.22 4.30 -11.43
C LEU A 234 14.31 4.99 -12.79
N ARG A 235 14.98 6.15 -12.87
CA ARG A 235 15.21 6.89 -14.10
C ARG A 235 15.96 6.03 -15.10
N ASP A 236 17.05 5.40 -14.67
CA ASP A 236 17.91 4.57 -15.54
C ASP A 236 17.15 3.33 -16.04
N GLU A 237 16.30 2.73 -15.19
CA GLU A 237 15.46 1.60 -15.56
C GLU A 237 14.34 1.99 -16.56
N ILE A 238 13.73 3.17 -16.37
CA ILE A 238 12.78 3.74 -17.33
C ILE A 238 13.47 3.97 -18.69
N ARG A 239 14.66 4.59 -18.69
CA ARG A 239 15.43 4.84 -19.92
C ARG A 239 15.78 3.54 -20.63
N ALA A 240 16.28 2.54 -19.90
CA ALA A 240 16.59 1.23 -20.47
C ALA A 240 15.34 0.55 -21.07
N SER A 241 14.18 0.73 -20.44
CA SER A 241 12.91 0.13 -20.90
C SER A 241 12.28 0.86 -22.10
N THR A 242 12.69 2.10 -22.39
CA THR A 242 12.18 2.90 -23.51
C THR A 242 13.23 3.28 -24.55
N GLU A 243 14.46 2.78 -24.39
CA GLU A 243 15.61 3.09 -25.25
C GLU A 243 15.89 4.60 -25.35
N LEU A 244 15.56 5.37 -24.29
CA LEU A 244 15.86 6.79 -24.25
C LEU A 244 17.35 7.03 -23.97
N PRO A 245 18.02 7.90 -24.74
CA PRO A 245 19.43 8.20 -24.54
C PRO A 245 19.66 8.92 -23.21
N GLY A 246 20.87 8.79 -22.66
CA GLY A 246 21.41 9.60 -21.57
C GLY A 246 21.39 11.10 -21.89
N SER A 247 21.23 11.95 -20.88
CA SER A 247 21.40 13.41 -21.01
C SER A 247 22.80 13.80 -20.58
N GLU A 248 23.45 14.71 -21.31
CA GLU A 248 24.78 15.19 -20.94
C GLU A 248 24.73 15.94 -19.60
N GLY A 249 25.67 15.62 -18.69
CA GLY A 249 25.74 16.26 -17.36
C GLY A 249 24.72 15.74 -16.33
N GLU A 250 23.98 14.67 -16.63
CA GLU A 250 23.08 14.06 -15.66
C GLU A 250 23.85 13.40 -14.50
N LEU A 251 23.28 13.47 -13.30
CA LEU A 251 23.85 12.81 -12.13
C LEU A 251 23.58 11.31 -12.20
N ALA A 252 24.64 10.52 -12.12
CA ALA A 252 24.59 9.06 -11.98
C ALA A 252 24.85 8.65 -10.52
N ALA A 253 24.63 7.38 -10.21
CA ALA A 253 24.82 6.86 -8.85
C ALA A 253 26.26 7.07 -8.34
N LYS A 254 27.25 6.95 -9.23
CA LYS A 254 28.67 7.23 -8.92
C LYS A 254 28.90 8.65 -8.41
N ASP A 255 28.17 9.63 -8.93
CA ASP A 255 28.32 11.05 -8.56
C ASP A 255 27.71 11.32 -7.18
N LEU A 256 26.69 10.53 -6.80
CA LEU A 256 26.15 10.55 -5.44
C LEU A 256 27.12 9.88 -4.45
N TRP A 257 27.71 8.75 -4.82
CA TRP A 257 28.69 8.07 -3.98
C TRP A 257 29.99 8.87 -3.79
N ALA A 258 30.40 9.64 -4.80
CA ALA A 258 31.52 10.57 -4.70
C ALA A 258 31.31 11.70 -3.67
N GLN A 259 30.08 11.92 -3.20
CA GLN A 259 29.78 12.84 -2.10
C GLN A 259 29.96 12.20 -0.72
N GLU A 260 30.41 10.94 -0.67
CA GLU A 260 30.67 10.15 0.53
C GLU A 260 29.50 10.12 1.54
N PRO A 261 28.25 9.84 1.12
CA PRO A 261 27.16 9.66 2.07
C PRO A 261 27.44 8.44 2.96
N ARG A 262 27.11 8.54 4.25
CA ARG A 262 27.26 7.41 5.19
C ARG A 262 26.33 6.25 4.79
N LEU A 263 26.93 5.12 4.41
CA LEU A 263 26.22 3.96 3.85
C LEU A 263 25.13 3.39 4.78
N GLY A 264 25.43 3.18 6.07
CA GLY A 264 24.47 2.62 7.03
C GLY A 264 23.19 3.46 7.15
N PRO A 265 23.29 4.76 7.51
CA PRO A 265 22.14 5.66 7.55
C PRO A 265 21.40 5.82 6.22
N LEU A 266 22.09 5.66 5.09
CA LEU A 266 21.47 5.68 3.77
C LEU A 266 20.62 4.41 3.54
N LEU A 267 21.17 3.22 3.84
CA LEU A 267 20.45 1.95 3.72
C LEU A 267 19.22 1.88 4.65
N ASP A 268 19.33 2.42 5.86
CA ASP A 268 18.21 2.49 6.83
C ASP A 268 16.98 3.26 6.29
N GLN A 269 17.20 4.19 5.36
CA GLN A 269 16.13 4.98 4.73
C GLN A 269 15.52 4.29 3.50
N ILE A 270 16.19 3.29 2.95
CA ILE A 270 15.78 2.60 1.73
C ILE A 270 15.03 1.31 2.10
N PRO A 271 13.94 0.96 1.39
CA PRO A 271 13.26 -0.32 1.58
C PRO A 271 14.20 -1.52 1.37
N ALA A 272 14.09 -2.53 2.24
CA ALA A 272 14.99 -3.68 2.21
C ALA A 272 15.07 -4.41 0.86
N ALA A 273 13.97 -4.46 0.11
CA ALA A 273 13.93 -5.06 -1.23
C ALA A 273 14.93 -4.41 -2.23
N LYS A 274 15.46 -3.22 -1.92
CA LYS A 274 16.40 -2.48 -2.76
C LYS A 274 17.84 -2.48 -2.21
N HIS A 275 18.09 -3.03 -1.01
CA HIS A 275 19.42 -3.00 -0.38
C HIS A 275 20.49 -3.66 -1.24
N LYS A 276 20.20 -4.83 -1.83
CA LYS A 276 21.12 -5.49 -2.78
C LYS A 276 21.55 -4.59 -3.94
N ARG A 277 20.61 -3.87 -4.57
CA ARG A 277 20.91 -2.95 -5.68
C ARG A 277 21.75 -1.75 -5.22
N VAL A 278 21.46 -1.21 -4.04
CA VAL A 278 22.22 -0.11 -3.44
C VAL A 278 23.66 -0.54 -3.14
N LEU A 279 23.84 -1.71 -2.51
CA LEU A 279 25.16 -2.26 -2.18
C LEU A 279 25.99 -2.56 -3.44
N GLN A 280 25.34 -3.10 -4.48
CA GLN A 280 26.00 -3.32 -5.77
C GLN A 280 26.46 -2.00 -6.41
N SER A 281 25.61 -0.98 -6.41
CA SER A 281 25.96 0.34 -6.91
C SER A 281 27.08 1.00 -6.08
N PHE A 282 27.08 0.81 -4.76
CA PHE A 282 28.15 1.30 -3.88
C PHE A 282 29.49 0.64 -4.22
N LYS A 283 29.49 -0.69 -4.44
CA LYS A 283 30.66 -1.46 -4.88
C LYS A 283 31.20 -0.96 -6.22
N GLU A 284 30.32 -0.79 -7.21
CA GLU A 284 30.69 -0.31 -8.55
C GLU A 284 31.31 1.10 -8.51
N ALA A 285 30.83 1.97 -7.62
CA ALA A 285 31.38 3.31 -7.44
C ALA A 285 32.69 3.34 -6.63
N ASN A 286 32.96 2.30 -5.83
CA ASN A 286 34.11 2.22 -4.91
C ASN A 286 34.87 0.88 -5.05
N PRO A 287 35.33 0.50 -6.25
CA PRO A 287 35.78 -0.86 -6.54
C PRO A 287 36.97 -1.33 -5.69
N GLU A 288 37.82 -0.40 -5.24
CA GLU A 288 39.01 -0.72 -4.43
C GLU A 288 38.68 -0.86 -2.93
N HIS A 289 37.86 0.04 -2.38
CA HIS A 289 37.71 0.20 -0.93
C HIS A 289 36.33 -0.23 -0.38
N TRP A 290 35.40 -0.68 -1.24
CA TRP A 290 34.02 -1.01 -0.81
C TRP A 290 33.99 -1.99 0.36
N HIS A 291 34.84 -3.03 0.32
CA HIS A 291 34.85 -4.10 1.31
C HIS A 291 35.30 -3.60 2.68
N GLU A 292 36.33 -2.75 2.74
CA GLU A 292 36.78 -2.12 3.99
C GLU A 292 35.69 -1.23 4.59
N VAL A 293 34.99 -0.46 3.76
CA VAL A 293 33.87 0.38 4.21
C VAL A 293 32.75 -0.49 4.78
N LEU A 294 32.39 -1.60 4.12
CA LEU A 294 31.39 -2.53 4.66
C LEU A 294 31.83 -3.11 6.01
N LEU A 295 33.05 -3.64 6.08
CA LEU A 295 33.60 -4.23 7.31
C LEU A 295 33.59 -3.25 8.49
N ASN A 296 33.94 -1.99 8.25
CA ASN A 296 33.94 -0.95 9.28
C ASN A 296 32.52 -0.51 9.68
N THR A 297 31.57 -0.51 8.74
CA THR A 297 30.21 -0.04 9.00
C THR A 297 29.31 -1.09 9.64
N LEU A 298 29.58 -2.39 9.42
CA LEU A 298 28.81 -3.53 9.97
C LEU A 298 28.52 -3.41 11.47
N ASN A 299 29.49 -2.95 12.26
CA ASN A 299 29.33 -2.85 13.71
C ASN A 299 28.35 -1.75 14.15
N THR A 300 27.96 -0.85 13.25
CA THR A 300 27.06 0.28 13.52
C THR A 300 25.65 0.09 12.95
N MET A 301 25.43 -0.96 12.17
CA MET A 301 24.17 -1.21 11.48
C MET A 301 23.20 -2.10 12.28
N PRO A 302 21.89 -2.04 12.00
CA PRO A 302 20.94 -3.03 12.50
C PRO A 302 21.22 -4.44 11.97
N ALA A 303 20.84 -5.47 12.73
CA ALA A 303 21.13 -6.87 12.42
C ALA A 303 20.67 -7.30 11.00
N LYS A 304 19.56 -6.71 10.53
CA LYS A 304 19.04 -6.98 9.18
C LYS A 304 19.99 -6.51 8.08
N LEU A 305 20.59 -5.33 8.23
CA LEU A 305 21.55 -4.80 7.26
C LEU A 305 22.88 -5.56 7.31
N CYS A 306 23.27 -6.06 8.49
CA CYS A 306 24.45 -6.91 8.63
C CYS A 306 24.37 -8.13 7.69
N GLY A 307 23.21 -8.77 7.57
CA GLY A 307 23.01 -9.92 6.67
C GLY A 307 23.17 -9.60 5.18
N GLU A 308 22.65 -8.45 4.71
CA GLU A 308 22.81 -8.02 3.31
C GLU A 308 24.29 -7.72 2.99
N CYS A 309 24.99 -7.03 3.90
CA CYS A 309 26.42 -6.74 3.76
C CYS A 309 27.27 -8.02 3.82
N ALA A 310 26.97 -8.94 4.75
CA ALA A 310 27.62 -10.24 4.87
C ALA A 310 27.46 -11.06 3.58
N THR A 311 26.23 -11.11 3.04
CA THR A 311 25.92 -11.80 1.78
C THR A 311 26.80 -11.28 0.64
N LEU A 312 26.92 -9.96 0.48
CA LEU A 312 27.77 -9.37 -0.55
C LEU A 312 29.26 -9.71 -0.33
N LEU A 313 29.77 -9.57 0.91
CA LEU A 313 31.16 -9.89 1.24
C LEU A 313 31.49 -11.36 0.91
N ILE A 314 30.59 -12.29 1.24
CA ILE A 314 30.78 -13.72 0.97
C ILE A 314 30.76 -13.99 -0.54
N GLN A 315 29.79 -13.43 -1.28
CA GLN A 315 29.68 -13.59 -2.74
C GLN A 315 30.92 -13.10 -3.49
N GLU A 316 31.59 -12.09 -2.95
CA GLU A 316 32.79 -11.48 -3.52
C GLU A 316 34.10 -12.05 -2.96
N GLY A 317 34.04 -13.19 -2.27
CA GLY A 317 35.23 -13.90 -1.78
C GLY A 317 35.94 -13.20 -0.61
N LYS A 318 35.26 -12.31 0.13
CA LYS A 318 35.80 -11.58 1.29
C LYS A 318 35.44 -12.24 2.63
N LEU A 319 35.13 -13.54 2.63
CA LEU A 319 34.74 -14.29 3.84
C LEU A 319 35.83 -14.24 4.92
N GLU A 320 37.09 -14.54 4.60
CA GLU A 320 38.17 -14.58 5.60
C GLU A 320 38.41 -13.21 6.25
N ALA A 321 38.50 -12.14 5.45
CA ALA A 321 38.62 -10.78 5.97
C ALA A 321 37.42 -10.37 6.85
N PHE A 322 36.23 -10.86 6.51
CA PHE A 322 35.03 -10.66 7.31
C PHE A 322 35.10 -11.42 8.64
N LYS A 323 35.50 -12.69 8.62
CA LYS A 323 35.72 -13.51 9.82
C LYS A 323 36.75 -12.89 10.76
N GLU A 324 37.90 -12.46 10.23
CA GLU A 324 38.94 -11.78 11.02
C GLU A 324 38.39 -10.50 11.68
N THR A 325 37.59 -9.73 10.95
CA THR A 325 36.95 -8.52 11.48
C THR A 325 35.96 -8.84 12.60
N LEU A 326 35.12 -9.86 12.43
CA LEU A 326 34.19 -10.34 13.46
C LEU A 326 34.94 -10.82 14.70
N ALA A 327 35.91 -11.71 14.53
CA ALA A 327 36.72 -12.24 15.62
C ALA A 327 37.42 -11.11 16.39
N ARG A 328 37.96 -10.11 15.69
CA ARG A 328 38.55 -8.92 16.31
C ARG A 328 37.53 -8.15 17.15
N PHE A 329 36.34 -7.85 16.62
CA PHE A 329 35.31 -7.13 17.38
C PHE A 329 34.80 -7.93 18.58
N ILE A 330 34.68 -9.24 18.46
CA ILE A 330 34.25 -10.15 19.54
C ILE A 330 35.31 -10.20 20.64
N ASN A 331 36.57 -10.51 20.28
CA ASN A 331 37.67 -10.67 21.23
C ASN A 331 38.02 -9.37 21.96
N GLN A 332 37.82 -8.22 21.31
CA GLN A 332 38.02 -6.90 21.92
C GLN A 332 36.77 -6.38 22.64
N HIS A 333 35.68 -7.15 22.71
CA HIS A 333 34.39 -6.74 23.31
C HIS A 333 33.79 -5.46 22.69
N GLN A 334 34.10 -5.19 21.42
CA GLN A 334 33.63 -4.02 20.66
C GLN A 334 32.42 -4.32 19.79
N ALA A 335 32.09 -5.60 19.56
CA ALA A 335 30.94 -6.00 18.78
C ALA A 335 29.63 -5.40 19.36
N SER A 336 28.79 -4.86 18.48
CA SER A 336 27.50 -4.27 18.84
C SER A 336 26.45 -5.34 19.06
N SER A 337 25.41 -5.01 19.84
CA SER A 337 24.31 -5.95 20.10
C SER A 337 23.59 -6.39 18.83
N GLU A 338 23.51 -5.53 17.82
CA GLU A 338 22.88 -5.85 16.53
C GLU A 338 23.77 -6.76 15.67
N LEU A 339 25.08 -6.56 15.67
CA LEU A 339 26.02 -7.44 14.96
C LEU A 339 26.04 -8.84 15.58
N LEU A 340 26.09 -8.93 16.90
CA LEU A 340 26.04 -10.20 17.64
C LEU A 340 24.69 -10.89 17.46
N LEU A 341 23.58 -10.15 17.46
CA LEU A 341 22.24 -10.68 17.18
C LEU A 341 22.16 -11.26 15.76
N TRP A 342 22.75 -10.61 14.77
CA TRP A 342 22.82 -11.15 13.41
C TRP A 342 23.64 -12.45 13.37
N LEU A 343 24.86 -12.43 13.92
CA LEU A 343 25.74 -13.61 13.93
C LEU A 343 25.06 -14.82 14.61
N ALA A 344 24.36 -14.56 15.72
CA ALA A 344 23.61 -15.58 16.45
C ALA A 344 22.35 -16.07 15.73
N LYS A 345 21.84 -15.34 14.74
CA LYS A 345 20.73 -15.79 13.90
C LYS A 345 21.20 -16.57 12.68
N GLU A 346 22.36 -16.23 12.15
CA GLU A 346 22.90 -16.84 10.94
C GLU A 346 23.29 -18.31 11.19
N ARG A 347 23.91 -18.64 12.35
CA ARG A 347 24.32 -20.00 12.80
C ARG A 347 24.58 -20.99 11.66
N SER A 348 25.43 -20.60 10.73
CA SER A 348 25.83 -21.48 9.62
C SER A 348 27.21 -22.06 9.88
N ASP A 349 27.48 -23.24 9.30
CA ASP A 349 28.80 -23.88 9.33
C ASP A 349 29.92 -22.93 8.90
N THR A 350 29.57 -21.95 8.06
CA THR A 350 30.44 -20.85 7.63
C THR A 350 31.11 -20.14 8.80
N PHE A 351 30.44 -19.94 9.95
CA PHE A 351 30.96 -19.17 11.09
C PHE A 351 31.25 -20.03 12.34
N ALA A 352 31.23 -21.36 12.21
CA ALA A 352 31.40 -22.29 13.33
C ALA A 352 32.73 -22.11 14.09
N ASP A 353 33.78 -21.65 13.40
CA ASP A 353 35.10 -21.33 13.96
C ASP A 353 35.11 -20.09 14.86
N ILE A 354 34.12 -19.21 14.74
CA ILE A 354 33.98 -17.99 15.55
C ILE A 354 32.90 -18.18 16.63
N LEU A 355 31.90 -19.03 16.38
CA LEU A 355 30.80 -19.31 17.30
C LEU A 355 31.29 -20.12 18.50
N GLY A 356 31.64 -19.41 19.58
CA GLY A 356 32.16 -20.01 20.80
C GLY A 356 31.96 -19.15 22.05
N PRO A 357 32.66 -19.47 23.15
CA PRO A 357 32.44 -18.83 24.44
C PRO A 357 32.78 -17.34 24.44
N GLU A 358 33.70 -16.93 23.57
CA GLU A 358 34.07 -15.54 23.32
C GLU A 358 32.87 -14.73 22.81
N VAL A 359 32.05 -15.31 21.93
CA VAL A 359 30.83 -14.67 21.42
C VAL A 359 29.82 -14.48 22.54
N PHE A 360 29.62 -15.49 23.39
CA PHE A 360 28.73 -15.37 24.55
C PHE A 360 29.21 -14.28 25.52
N ARG A 361 30.51 -14.23 25.82
CA ARG A 361 31.08 -13.17 26.66
C ARG A 361 30.89 -11.79 26.02
N ALA A 362 31.11 -11.66 24.71
CA ALA A 362 30.86 -10.42 23.98
C ALA A 362 29.37 -10.01 24.00
N MET A 363 28.44 -10.97 23.94
CA MET A 363 27.00 -10.70 24.08
C MET A 363 26.66 -10.14 25.46
N LEU A 364 27.19 -10.73 26.53
CA LEU A 364 26.99 -10.21 27.90
C LEU A 364 27.53 -8.78 28.02
N THR A 365 28.76 -8.53 27.55
CA THR A 365 29.35 -7.18 27.57
C THR A 365 28.54 -6.18 26.74
N ALA A 366 28.04 -6.58 25.56
CA ALA A 366 27.21 -5.72 24.73
C ALA A 366 25.85 -5.42 25.39
N MET A 367 25.25 -6.40 26.06
CA MET A 367 24.00 -6.22 26.82
C MET A 367 24.19 -5.28 28.01
N GLU A 368 25.28 -5.40 28.76
CA GLU A 368 25.62 -4.49 29.86
C GLU A 368 25.83 -3.06 29.35
N ARG A 369 26.56 -2.90 28.24
CA ARG A 369 26.77 -1.59 27.60
C ARG A 369 25.46 -0.96 27.15
N ASP A 370 24.55 -1.76 26.60
CA ASP A 370 23.26 -1.30 26.07
C ASP A 370 22.13 -1.32 27.11
N GLN A 371 22.39 -1.56 28.40
CA GLN A 371 21.36 -1.75 29.43
C GLN A 371 20.37 -0.58 29.56
N PHE A 372 20.79 0.64 29.21
CA PHE A 372 19.94 1.83 29.20
C PHE A 372 19.26 2.08 27.84
N ASN A 373 19.56 1.29 26.82
CA ASN A 373 18.88 1.26 25.53
C ASN A 373 17.92 0.07 25.46
N GLU A 374 16.73 0.27 26.04
CA GLU A 374 15.73 -0.77 26.26
C GLU A 374 15.41 -1.61 25.02
N LYS A 375 15.38 -0.99 23.83
CA LYS A 375 15.09 -1.69 22.57
C LYS A 375 16.22 -2.64 22.14
N LYS A 376 17.47 -2.17 22.15
CA LYS A 376 18.62 -2.99 21.71
C LYS A 376 18.93 -4.10 22.71
N TRP A 377 18.92 -3.76 24.00
CA TRP A 377 19.15 -4.71 25.08
C TRP A 377 18.11 -5.83 25.11
N LYS A 378 16.81 -5.49 25.07
CA LYS A 378 15.74 -6.52 25.06
C LYS A 378 15.87 -7.46 23.87
N ARG A 379 16.12 -6.96 22.66
CA ARG A 379 16.18 -7.81 21.45
C ARG A 379 17.26 -8.89 21.52
N LEU A 380 18.47 -8.53 21.96
CA LEU A 380 19.56 -9.52 22.09
C LEU A 380 19.31 -10.46 23.27
N ARG A 381 18.88 -9.92 24.43
CA ARG A 381 18.59 -10.71 25.63
C ARG A 381 17.49 -11.74 25.38
N ASP A 382 16.34 -11.29 24.86
CA ASP A 382 15.17 -12.14 24.63
C ASP A 382 15.54 -13.25 23.63
N PHE A 383 16.31 -12.94 22.57
CA PHE A 383 16.80 -13.94 21.62
C PHE A 383 17.70 -15.01 22.28
N ILE A 384 18.62 -14.60 23.16
CA ILE A 384 19.51 -15.55 23.86
C ILE A 384 18.74 -16.42 24.87
N LEU A 385 17.74 -15.86 25.56
CA LEU A 385 16.95 -16.59 26.54
C LEU A 385 15.95 -17.56 25.91
N ASP A 386 15.39 -17.19 24.76
CA ASP A 386 14.42 -18.01 24.03
C ASP A 386 15.11 -19.20 23.32
N ASP A 387 16.41 -19.09 23.03
CA ASP A 387 17.16 -20.11 22.31
C ASP A 387 18.16 -20.87 23.20
N GLN A 388 17.65 -21.92 23.86
CA GLN A 388 18.44 -22.75 24.77
C GLN A 388 19.52 -23.58 24.05
N GLU A 389 19.33 -23.91 22.77
CA GLU A 389 20.31 -24.65 21.97
C GLU A 389 21.54 -23.78 21.67
N LEU A 390 21.32 -22.51 21.30
CA LEU A 390 22.40 -21.53 21.11
C LEU A 390 23.27 -21.40 22.36
N LEU A 391 22.67 -21.35 23.55
CA LEU A 391 23.43 -21.28 24.80
C LEU A 391 24.32 -22.52 24.99
N VAL A 392 23.81 -23.71 24.65
CA VAL A 392 24.59 -24.95 24.74
C VAL A 392 25.73 -24.97 23.72
N GLU A 393 25.53 -24.47 22.49
CA GLU A 393 26.58 -24.37 21.47
C GLU A 393 27.69 -23.39 21.87
N LEU A 394 27.29 -22.20 22.34
CA LEU A 394 28.24 -21.15 22.74
C LEU A 394 29.01 -21.50 24.02
N ILE A 395 28.43 -22.29 24.93
CA ILE A 395 29.08 -22.71 26.19
C ILE A 395 29.80 -24.07 26.02
N GLY A 396 29.30 -24.96 25.16
CA GLY A 396 29.82 -26.31 24.95
C GLY A 396 31.25 -26.33 24.42
N SER A 397 31.59 -25.37 23.57
CA SER A 397 32.95 -25.12 23.08
C SER A 397 33.95 -24.74 24.19
N ALA A 398 33.49 -24.18 25.33
CA ALA A 398 34.35 -23.88 26.50
C ALA A 398 34.85 -25.14 27.21
N ARG A 399 34.07 -26.24 27.18
CA ARG A 399 34.44 -27.51 27.82
C ARG A 399 35.56 -28.24 27.06
N ALA A 400 35.66 -28.06 25.74
CA ALA A 400 36.72 -28.65 24.93
C ALA A 400 38.07 -27.92 25.11
N ALA A 401 38.07 -26.58 25.19
CA ALA A 401 39.28 -25.79 25.37
C ALA A 401 39.94 -26.00 26.76
N ALA A 402 39.15 -26.19 27.81
CA ALA A 402 39.66 -26.45 29.16
C ALA A 402 40.40 -27.81 29.26
N PHE A 403 40.09 -28.79 28.41
CA PHE A 403 40.78 -30.08 28.37
C PHE A 403 42.08 -30.05 27.54
N ALA A 404 42.23 -29.12 26.61
CA ALA A 404 43.43 -28.98 25.78
C ALA A 404 44.59 -28.25 26.51
N VAL A 405 44.28 -27.40 27.50
CA VAL A 405 45.30 -26.69 28.32
C VAL A 405 45.92 -27.60 29.40
N PHE A 406 45.30 -28.77 29.67
CA PHE A 406 45.79 -29.76 30.65
C PHE A 406 46.39 -31.03 29.98
N ARG A 407 46.82 -30.95 28.72
CA ARG A 407 47.58 -32.02 28.05
C ARG A 407 48.98 -31.59 27.65
#